data_AF-A0A7W1ANP1-F1
#
_entry.id   AF-A0A7W1ANP1-F1
#
_cell.length_a   1.000
_cell.length_b   1.000
_cell.length_c   1.000
_cell.angle_alpha   90.00
_cell.angle_beta   90.00
_cell.angle_gamma   90.00
#
_symmetry.space_group_name_H-M   'P 1'
#
loop_
_entity.id
_entity.type
_entity.pdbx_description
1 polymer ?
#
loop_
_entity_poly.entity_id
_entity_poly.type
_entity_poly.pdbx_seq_one_letter_code
_entity_poly.pdbx_strand_id
1 'polypeptide(L)'
;MRSGPREPALRKARVCYDHLAGELGVLVFDSLEQRRLLRSRGAELELTALGQQFCREIGVELEALKRERRPLCRACLDWSVRTHHLAGALGAALLSRCFALGWARRAKGSRVVNFSVLGEKALRERLACK
;
A
#
# COMPACT_ATOMS: atom_id res chain seq x y z
N MET A 1 25.22 -3.41 -2.59
CA MET A 1 24.53 -4.42 -1.74
C MET A 1 23.11 -4.64 -2.24
N ARG A 2 22.86 -5.79 -2.87
CA ARG A 2 21.49 -6.22 -3.25
C ARG A 2 20.95 -7.02 -2.07
N SER A 3 20.21 -6.39 -1.16
CA SER A 3 19.51 -7.11 -0.09
C SER A 3 18.48 -8.04 -0.72
N GLY A 4 18.83 -9.31 -0.84
CA GLY A 4 17.92 -10.38 -1.24
C GLY A 4 16.86 -10.66 -0.15
N PRO A 5 15.97 -11.63 -0.37
CA PRO A 5 14.79 -11.91 0.47
C PRO A 5 15.10 -12.45 1.88
N ARG A 6 16.36 -12.35 2.34
CA ARG A 6 16.85 -12.94 3.60
C ARG A 6 16.63 -12.08 4.85
N GLU A 7 16.15 -10.84 4.71
CA GLU A 7 15.85 -9.99 5.86
C GLU A 7 14.34 -10.01 6.16
N PRO A 8 13.89 -10.66 7.26
CA PRO A 8 12.47 -10.76 7.60
C PRO A 8 11.75 -9.41 7.66
N ALA A 9 12.46 -8.35 8.08
CA ALA A 9 11.92 -7.00 8.12
C ALA A 9 11.59 -6.43 6.73
N LEU A 10 12.44 -6.66 5.71
CA LEU A 10 12.19 -6.23 4.33
C LEU A 10 11.05 -7.01 3.68
N ARG A 11 10.89 -8.28 4.05
CA ARG A 11 9.77 -9.12 3.59
C ARG A 11 8.46 -8.68 4.23
N LYS A 12 8.45 -8.37 5.52
CA LYS A 12 7.25 -7.94 6.25
C LYS A 12 6.67 -6.63 5.70
N ALA A 13 7.48 -5.57 5.66
CA ALA A 13 7.05 -4.26 5.18
C ALA A 13 8.23 -3.39 4.74
N ARG A 14 8.13 -2.82 3.54
CA ARG A 14 9.15 -1.92 3.00
C ARG A 14 8.56 -0.90 2.04
N VAL A 15 9.38 0.08 1.68
CA VAL A 15 9.11 1.00 0.58
C VAL A 15 9.61 0.41 -0.73
N CYS A 16 8.71 0.28 -1.72
CA CYS A 16 9.03 -0.03 -3.11
C CYS A 16 8.93 1.27 -3.92
N TYR A 17 10.00 2.06 -3.99
CA TYR A 17 10.00 3.46 -4.45
C TYR A 17 9.34 4.43 -3.46
N ASP A 18 8.02 4.50 -3.43
CA ASP A 18 7.24 5.46 -2.64
C ASP A 18 5.96 4.87 -2.02
N HIS A 19 5.70 3.59 -2.25
CA HIS A 19 4.50 2.89 -1.77
C HIS A 19 4.86 1.66 -0.94
N LEU A 20 3.87 1.17 -0.19
CA LEU A 20 4.02 0.03 0.72
C LEU A 20 4.13 -1.28 -0.05
N ALA A 21 5.15 -2.06 0.28
CA ALA A 21 5.42 -3.38 -0.28
C ALA A 21 5.81 -4.36 0.83
N GLY A 22 6.05 -5.62 0.47
CA GLY A 22 6.15 -6.73 1.40
C GLY A 22 4.78 -7.29 1.77
N GLU A 23 4.75 -8.19 2.74
CA GLU A 23 3.55 -8.91 3.17
C GLU A 23 2.39 -7.96 3.53
N LEU A 24 2.67 -6.83 4.20
CA LEU A 24 1.63 -5.84 4.52
C LEU A 24 1.14 -5.07 3.29
N GLY A 25 2.00 -4.79 2.32
CA GLY A 25 1.60 -4.12 1.08
C GLY A 25 0.70 -5.00 0.21
N VAL A 26 1.05 -6.29 0.14
CA VAL A 26 0.26 -7.33 -0.52
C VAL A 26 -1.08 -7.52 0.18
N LEU A 27 -1.08 -7.67 1.51
CA LEU A 27 -2.30 -7.84 2.29
C LEU A 27 -3.32 -6.71 2.06
N VAL A 28 -2.84 -5.47 2.03
CA VAL A 28 -3.70 -4.31 1.72
C VAL A 28 -4.24 -4.41 0.31
N PHE A 29 -3.39 -4.72 -0.68
CA PHE A 29 -3.83 -4.85 -2.07
C PHE A 29 -4.90 -5.93 -2.24
N ASP A 30 -4.65 -7.14 -1.73
CA ASP A 30 -5.58 -8.27 -1.79
C ASP A 30 -6.91 -7.92 -1.13
N SER A 31 -6.88 -7.25 0.03
CA SER A 31 -8.11 -6.82 0.70
C SER A 31 -8.90 -5.80 -0.10
N LEU A 32 -8.24 -4.85 -0.76
CA LEU A 32 -8.93 -3.85 -1.59
C LEU A 32 -9.61 -4.52 -2.79
N GLU A 33 -8.99 -5.54 -3.38
CA GLU A 33 -9.61 -6.34 -4.45
C GLU A 33 -10.78 -7.19 -3.94
N GLN A 34 -10.60 -7.92 -2.83
CA GLN A 34 -11.65 -8.76 -2.22
C GLN A 34 -12.90 -7.94 -1.86
N ARG A 35 -12.70 -6.71 -1.38
CA ARG A 35 -13.78 -5.76 -1.05
C ARG A 35 -14.33 -5.02 -2.27
N ARG A 36 -13.85 -5.34 -3.48
CA ARG A 36 -14.22 -4.69 -4.76
C ARG A 36 -13.99 -3.17 -4.76
N LEU A 37 -13.03 -2.71 -3.95
CA LEU A 37 -12.58 -1.31 -3.93
C LEU A 37 -11.63 -1.04 -5.09
N LEU A 38 -10.84 -2.05 -5.45
CA LEU A 38 -10.07 -2.09 -6.69
C LEU A 38 -10.65 -3.15 -7.62
N ARG A 39 -10.49 -2.93 -8.92
CA ARG A 39 -10.81 -3.91 -9.96
C ARG A 39 -9.63 -4.02 -10.91
N SER A 40 -9.08 -5.22 -11.02
CA SER A 40 -8.11 -5.56 -12.06
C SER A 40 -8.83 -5.90 -13.37
N ARG A 41 -8.44 -5.23 -14.46
CA ARG A 41 -8.92 -5.49 -15.83
C ARG A 41 -7.71 -5.70 -16.74
N GLY A 42 -7.23 -6.94 -16.82
CA GLY A 42 -6.01 -7.27 -17.55
C GLY A 42 -4.80 -6.58 -16.91
N ALA A 43 -4.15 -5.69 -17.66
CA ALA A 43 -3.01 -4.91 -17.17
C ALA A 43 -3.42 -3.63 -16.41
N GLU A 44 -4.69 -3.26 -16.45
CA GLU A 44 -5.20 -2.04 -15.82
C GLU A 44 -5.76 -2.33 -14.42
N LEU A 45 -5.54 -1.39 -13.50
CA LEU A 45 -6.07 -1.44 -12.15
C LEU A 45 -6.90 -0.19 -11.92
N GLU A 46 -8.19 -0.37 -11.67
CA GLU A 46 -9.17 0.71 -11.55
C GLU A 46 -9.67 0.84 -10.10
N LEU A 47 -9.82 2.09 -9.64
CA LEU A 47 -10.46 2.40 -8.35
C LEU A 47 -11.98 2.53 -8.54
N THR A 48 -12.74 1.63 -7.93
CA THR A 48 -14.21 1.63 -8.05
C THR A 48 -14.84 2.79 -7.28
N ALA A 49 -16.13 3.06 -7.50
CA ALA A 49 -16.85 4.08 -6.73
C ALA A 49 -16.82 3.79 -5.21
N LEU A 50 -16.94 2.52 -4.80
CA LEU A 50 -16.78 2.10 -3.41
C LEU A 50 -15.36 2.37 -2.90
N GLY A 51 -14.34 2.09 -3.73
CA GLY A 51 -12.95 2.41 -3.43
C GLY A 51 -12.73 3.90 -3.24
N GLN A 52 -13.39 4.73 -4.05
CA GLN A 52 -13.29 6.18 -3.92
C GLN A 52 -13.87 6.69 -2.59
N GLN A 53 -15.04 6.18 -2.20
CA GLN A 53 -15.66 6.49 -0.91
C GLN A 53 -14.75 6.06 0.25
N PHE A 54 -14.27 4.82 0.20
CA PHE A 54 -13.38 4.28 1.23
C PHE A 54 -12.10 5.11 1.39
N CYS A 55 -11.49 5.56 0.28
CA CYS A 55 -10.31 6.43 0.32
C CYS A 55 -10.59 7.75 1.06
N ARG A 56 -11.76 8.35 0.87
CA ARG A 56 -12.16 9.57 1.60
C ARG A 56 -12.33 9.30 3.09
N GLU A 57 -12.94 8.17 3.47
CA GLU A 57 -13.14 7.77 4.87
C GLU A 57 -11.84 7.60 5.64
N ILE A 58 -10.77 7.11 4.98
CA ILE A 58 -9.44 6.98 5.59
C ILE A 58 -8.59 8.26 5.48
N GLY A 59 -9.12 9.33 4.86
CA GLY A 59 -8.48 10.63 4.73
C GLY A 59 -7.49 10.76 3.57
N VAL A 60 -7.80 10.15 2.41
CA VAL A 60 -7.04 10.30 1.16
C VAL A 60 -7.78 11.23 0.20
N GLU A 61 -7.12 12.34 -0.18
CA GLU A 61 -7.65 13.37 -1.08
C GLU A 61 -7.50 12.99 -2.56
N LEU A 62 -8.46 12.23 -3.08
CA LEU A 62 -8.41 11.69 -4.46
C LEU A 62 -8.34 12.76 -5.56
N GLU A 63 -8.99 13.91 -5.37
CA GLU A 63 -8.98 14.98 -6.38
C GLU A 63 -7.60 15.61 -6.53
N ALA A 64 -6.78 15.61 -5.47
CA ALA A 64 -5.38 15.98 -5.58
C ALA A 64 -4.58 14.93 -6.36
N LEU A 65 -4.80 13.64 -6.08
CA LEU A 65 -4.08 12.55 -6.73
C LEU A 65 -4.37 12.46 -8.24
N LYS A 66 -5.63 12.71 -8.65
CA LYS A 66 -6.04 12.69 -10.07
C LYS A 66 -5.36 13.77 -10.92
N ARG A 67 -4.88 14.86 -10.30
CA ARG A 67 -4.17 15.95 -10.99
C ARG A 67 -2.69 15.64 -11.22
N GLU A 68 -2.16 14.58 -10.62
CA GLU A 68 -0.75 14.21 -10.78
C GLU A 68 -0.49 13.57 -12.15
N ARG A 69 0.72 13.75 -12.70
CA ARG A 69 1.12 13.17 -14.00
C ARG A 69 1.53 11.69 -13.87
N ARG A 70 0.80 10.90 -13.09
CA ARG A 70 1.05 9.45 -12.91
C ARG A 70 -0.27 8.68 -12.73
N PRO A 71 -0.30 7.36 -12.99
CA PRO A 71 -1.50 6.57 -12.78
C PRO A 71 -1.98 6.61 -11.33
N LEU A 72 -3.30 6.68 -11.14
CA LEU A 72 -3.92 6.66 -9.80
C LEU A 72 -3.63 5.34 -9.09
N CYS A 73 -3.91 4.22 -9.77
CA CYS A 73 -3.64 2.87 -9.30
C CYS A 73 -2.78 2.13 -10.31
N ARG A 74 -1.83 1.31 -9.83
CA ARG A 74 -1.03 0.41 -10.64
C ARG A 74 -0.73 -0.85 -9.83
N ALA A 75 -0.86 -2.03 -10.44
CA ALA A 75 -0.34 -3.26 -9.84
C ALA A 75 1.19 -3.29 -10.00
N CYS A 76 1.92 -3.45 -8.90
CA CYS A 76 3.39 -3.55 -8.91
C CYS A 76 3.81 -4.89 -8.31
N LEU A 77 4.70 -5.60 -9.02
CA LEU A 77 5.14 -6.94 -8.64
C LEU A 77 6.16 -6.88 -7.50
N ASP A 78 5.80 -7.46 -6.36
CA ASP A 78 6.69 -7.63 -5.22
C ASP A 78 7.70 -8.74 -5.49
N TRP A 79 8.99 -8.41 -5.57
CA TRP A 79 10.04 -9.42 -5.80
C TRP A 79 10.23 -10.37 -4.61
N SER A 80 9.87 -9.97 -3.39
CA SER A 80 10.11 -10.74 -2.16
C SER A 80 8.96 -11.72 -1.85
N VAL A 81 7.72 -11.31 -2.13
CA VAL A 81 6.50 -12.11 -1.92
C VAL A 81 6.00 -12.74 -3.23
N ARG A 82 6.49 -12.28 -4.39
CA ARG A 82 6.12 -12.75 -5.74
C ARG A 82 4.65 -12.56 -6.08
N THR A 83 4.05 -11.46 -5.61
CA THR A 83 2.65 -11.10 -5.86
C THR A 83 2.50 -9.58 -5.96
N HIS A 84 1.34 -9.10 -6.43
CA HIS A 84 1.11 -7.67 -6.64
C HIS A 84 0.82 -6.92 -5.33
N HIS A 85 1.29 -5.67 -5.28
CA HIS A 85 0.86 -4.68 -4.30
C HIS A 85 0.45 -3.38 -5.00
N LEU A 86 -0.20 -2.48 -4.26
CA LEU A 86 -0.69 -1.23 -4.80
C LEU A 86 0.43 -0.20 -4.99
N ALA A 87 0.63 0.22 -6.23
CA ALA A 87 1.45 1.36 -6.63
C ALA A 87 0.57 2.48 -7.23
N GLY A 88 1.22 3.51 -7.77
CA GLY A 88 0.55 4.71 -8.29
C GLY A 88 0.34 5.75 -7.20
N ALA A 89 -0.38 6.82 -7.55
CA ALA A 89 -0.63 7.92 -6.63
C ALA A 89 -1.35 7.46 -5.36
N LEU A 90 -2.29 6.51 -5.49
CA LEU A 90 -3.00 5.96 -4.34
C LEU A 90 -2.10 5.14 -3.41
N GLY A 91 -1.23 4.28 -3.95
CA GLY A 91 -0.29 3.50 -3.15
C GLY A 91 0.66 4.37 -2.34
N ALA A 92 1.15 5.46 -2.94
CA ALA A 92 1.98 6.45 -2.26
C ALA A 92 1.21 7.24 -1.17
N ALA A 93 -0.03 7.63 -1.47
CA ALA A 93 -0.89 8.32 -0.53
C ALA A 93 -1.24 7.46 0.69
N LEU A 94 -1.52 6.17 0.51
CA LEU A 94 -1.80 5.25 1.61
C LEU A 94 -0.59 5.06 2.53
N LEU A 95 0.61 4.90 1.97
CA LEU A 95 1.82 4.80 2.80
C LEU A 95 2.05 6.11 3.57
N SER A 96 1.91 7.26 2.90
CA SER A 96 2.02 8.58 3.53
C SER A 96 0.99 8.75 4.65
N ARG A 97 -0.24 8.26 4.45
CA ARG A 97 -1.29 8.27 5.47
C ARG A 97 -0.95 7.39 6.67
N CYS A 98 -0.36 6.21 6.46
CA CYS A 98 0.12 5.36 7.55
C CYS A 98 1.20 6.06 8.39
N PHE A 99 2.08 6.86 7.77
CA PHE A 99 3.05 7.68 8.49
C PHE A 99 2.41 8.83 9.24
N ALA A 100 1.49 9.57 8.60
CA ALA A 100 0.78 10.69 9.21
C ALA A 100 -0.08 10.27 10.41
N LEU A 101 -0.64 9.05 10.39
CA LEU A 101 -1.39 8.47 11.50
C LEU A 101 -0.50 7.86 12.59
N GLY A 102 0.82 7.88 12.43
CA GLY A 102 1.77 7.28 13.38
C GLY A 102 1.74 5.74 13.42
N TRP A 103 1.12 5.09 12.43
CA TRP A 103 1.04 3.63 12.38
C TRP A 103 2.38 2.99 12.04
N ALA A 104 3.16 3.68 11.21
CA ALA A 104 4.45 3.20 10.75
C ALA A 104 5.50 4.31 10.72
N ARG A 105 6.76 3.91 10.65
CA ARG A 105 7.90 4.78 10.37
C ARG A 105 8.91 4.08 9.48
N ARG A 106 9.57 4.84 8.61
CA ARG A 106 10.68 4.32 7.82
C ARG A 106 11.93 4.17 8.68
N ALA A 107 12.60 3.03 8.58
CA ALA A 107 13.88 2.81 9.26
C ALA A 107 14.98 3.70 8.65
N LYS A 108 15.80 4.33 9.50
CA LYS A 108 16.88 5.23 9.07
C LYS A 108 17.87 4.49 8.17
N GLY A 109 18.19 5.08 7.01
CA GLY A 109 19.14 4.50 6.05
C GLY A 109 18.65 3.23 5.34
N SER A 110 17.38 2.83 5.51
CA SER A 110 16.83 1.60 4.96
C SER A 110 15.49 1.82 4.25
N ARG A 111 15.06 0.80 3.49
CA ARG A 111 13.71 0.73 2.90
C ARG A 111 12.71 0.08 3.83
N VAL A 112 13.13 -0.49 4.95
CA VAL A 112 12.24 -1.13 5.93
C VAL A 112 11.22 -0.12 6.46
N VAL A 113 9.96 -0.56 6.55
CA VAL A 113 8.87 0.17 7.18
C VAL A 113 8.48 -0.55 8.46
N ASN A 114 8.73 0.09 9.59
CA ASN A 114 8.40 -0.46 10.90
C ASN A 114 7.00 -0.01 11.30
N PHE A 115 6.07 -0.95 11.38
CA PHE A 115 4.76 -0.72 12.00
C PHE A 115 4.85 -0.89 13.51
N SER A 116 4.17 -0.03 14.26
CA SER A 116 3.90 -0.29 15.67
C SER A 116 2.85 -1.40 15.79
N VAL A 117 2.75 -2.04 16.97
CA VAL A 117 1.72 -3.07 17.22
C VAL A 117 0.32 -2.50 16.97
N LEU A 118 0.05 -1.30 17.49
CA LEU A 118 -1.23 -0.60 17.28
C LEU A 118 -1.43 -0.19 15.81
N GLY A 119 -0.37 0.24 15.13
CA GLY A 119 -0.42 0.63 13.73
C GLY A 119 -0.70 -0.55 12.79
N GLU A 120 -0.10 -1.71 13.03
CA GLU A 120 -0.38 -2.92 12.26
C GLU A 120 -1.81 -3.40 12.51
N LYS A 121 -2.28 -3.36 13.76
CA LYS A 121 -3.67 -3.66 14.11
C LYS A 121 -4.64 -2.73 13.37
N ALA A 122 -4.39 -1.42 13.42
CA ALA A 122 -5.22 -0.43 12.75
C ALA A 122 -5.20 -0.58 11.22
N LEU A 123 -4.04 -0.88 10.62
CA LEU A 123 -3.94 -1.23 9.20
C LEU A 123 -4.81 -2.44 8.88
N ARG A 124 -4.76 -3.50 9.69
CA ARG A 124 -5.57 -4.70 9.46
C ARG A 124 -7.06 -4.42 9.61
N GLU A 125 -7.47 -3.63 10.60
CA GLU A 125 -8.88 -3.31 10.84
C GLU A 125 -9.48 -2.39 9.77
N ARG A 126 -8.67 -1.47 9.22
CA ARG A 126 -9.16 -0.46 8.27
C ARG A 126 -8.93 -0.87 6.83
N LEU A 127 -7.77 -1.45 6.53
CA LEU A 127 -7.28 -1.70 5.16
C LEU A 127 -7.21 -3.19 4.80
N ALA A 128 -7.23 -4.11 5.76
CA ALA A 128 -7.32 -5.54 5.48
C ALA A 128 -8.74 -6.08 5.68
N CYS A 129 -9.07 -7.17 5.00
CA CYS A 129 -10.28 -7.93 5.25
C CYS A 129 -9.99 -8.91 6.40
N LYS A 130 -11.02 -9.21 7.20
CA LYS A 130 -10.97 -10.34 8.13
C LYS A 130 -10.94 -11.66 7.37
#